data_AF-X1G9K6-F1
#
_entry.id   AF-X1G9K6-F1
#
_cell.length_a   1.000
_cell.length_b   1.000
_cell.length_c   1.000
_cell.angle_alpha   90.00
_cell.angle_beta   90.00
_cell.angle_gamma   90.00
#
_symmetry.space_group_name_H-M   'P 1'
#
loop_
_entity.id
_entity.type
_entity.pdbx_description
1 polymer ?
#
loop_
_entity_poly.entity_id
_entity_poly.type
_entity_poly.pdbx_seq_one_letter_code
_entity_poly.pdbx_strand_id
1 'polypeptide(L)'
;VYTGCNVENSSFGLTCCAERVALFKAVSEGEGDFLKLAVVGQENTSVLPCGACRQVLFEFTPDITIITLQNNRIKSYSLKELLPEGFRLQGKRKKDKG
;
A
#
# COMPACT_ATOMS: atom_id res chain seq x y z
N VAL A 1 13.14 -6.92 -0.23
CA VAL A 1 12.31 -6.14 0.72
C VAL A 1 12.43 -4.68 0.31
N TYR A 2 11.30 -3.98 0.21
CA TYR A 2 11.23 -2.59 -0.21
C TYR A 2 10.69 -1.74 0.94
N THR A 3 11.30 -0.58 1.17
CA THR A 3 10.94 0.33 2.26
C THR A 3 10.58 1.71 1.71
N GLY A 4 9.81 2.45 2.49
CA GLY A 4 9.41 3.81 2.17
C GLY A 4 8.95 4.55 3.43
N CYS A 5 8.92 5.88 3.33
CA CYS A 5 8.36 6.78 4.33
C CYS A 5 7.42 7.77 3.63
N ASN A 6 6.60 8.49 4.40
CA ASN A 6 5.81 9.58 3.82
C ASN A 6 6.74 10.69 3.31
N VAL A 7 6.40 11.24 2.15
CA VAL A 7 7.06 12.40 1.55
C VAL A 7 6.02 13.50 1.42
N GLU A 8 6.19 14.55 2.22
CA GLU A 8 5.24 15.65 2.32
C GLU A 8 5.57 16.77 1.33
N ASN A 9 4.56 17.59 1.03
CA ASN A 9 4.72 18.76 0.19
C ASN A 9 3.81 19.89 0.66
N SER A 10 4.24 21.15 0.50
CA SER A 10 3.42 22.32 0.84
C SER A 10 2.10 22.38 0.04
N SER A 11 2.09 21.85 -1.19
CA SER A 11 0.86 21.52 -1.88
C SER A 11 0.40 20.14 -1.41
N PHE A 12 -0.43 20.10 -0.35
CA PHE A 12 -0.74 18.87 0.38
C PHE A 12 -1.31 17.73 -0.46
N GLY A 13 -1.95 18.02 -1.60
CA GLY A 13 -2.42 17.00 -2.55
C GLY A 13 -1.29 16.18 -3.21
N LEU A 14 -0.05 16.67 -3.17
CA LEU A 14 1.14 16.00 -3.69
C LEU A 14 1.82 15.08 -2.68
N THR A 15 1.34 15.04 -1.43
CA THR A 15 1.91 14.17 -0.40
C THR A 15 1.76 12.68 -0.78
N CYS A 16 2.87 11.95 -0.67
CA CYS A 16 2.92 10.52 -0.91
C CYS A 16 3.10 9.78 0.42
N CYS A 17 2.28 8.76 0.67
CA CYS A 17 2.38 7.97 1.91
C CYS A 17 3.46 6.88 1.78
N ALA A 18 3.97 6.40 2.91
CA ALA A 18 5.04 5.40 2.99
C ALA A 18 4.78 4.13 2.16
N GLU A 19 3.54 3.65 2.17
CA GLU A 19 3.09 2.45 1.46
C GLU A 19 3.23 2.62 -0.05
N ARG A 20 2.83 3.79 -0.57
CA ARG A 20 2.94 4.13 -1.99
C ARG A 20 4.40 4.30 -2.39
N VAL A 21 5.23 4.93 -1.55
CA VAL A 21 6.68 5.04 -1.81
C VAL A 21 7.34 3.66 -1.89
N ALA A 22 7.08 2.77 -0.93
CA ALA A 22 7.65 1.42 -0.92
C ALA A 22 7.18 0.59 -2.13
N LEU A 23 5.88 0.66 -2.45
CA LEU A 23 5.31 -0.04 -3.60
C LEU A 23 5.86 0.49 -4.92
N PHE A 24 5.91 1.81 -5.12
CA PHE A 24 6.43 2.40 -6.35
C PHE A 24 7.90 2.09 -6.57
N LYS A 25 8.71 2.07 -5.50
CA LYS A 25 10.09 1.62 -5.59
C LYS A 25 10.17 0.18 -6.12
N ALA A 26 9.41 -0.73 -5.50
CA ALA A 26 9.40 -2.12 -5.91
C ALA A 26 8.93 -2.32 -7.37
N VAL A 27 7.83 -1.67 -7.76
CA VAL A 27 7.30 -1.70 -9.12
C VAL A 27 8.30 -1.14 -10.13
N SER A 28 9.02 -0.06 -9.79
CA SER A 28 10.04 0.51 -10.67
C SER A 28 11.26 -0.39 -10.87
N GLU A 29 11.49 -1.34 -9.96
CA GLU A 29 12.54 -2.35 -10.04
C GLU A 29 12.04 -3.67 -10.67
N GLY A 30 10.83 -3.70 -11.22
CA GLY A 30 10.26 -4.85 -11.93
C GLY A 30 9.46 -5.82 -11.05
N GLU A 31 9.24 -5.50 -9.78
CA GLU A 31 8.52 -6.37 -8.84
C GLU A 31 7.01 -6.06 -8.83
N GLY A 32 6.18 -7.10 -8.91
CA GLY A 32 4.74 -6.92 -9.18
C GLY A 32 3.78 -7.73 -8.30
N ASP A 33 4.27 -8.58 -7.40
CA ASP A 33 3.43 -9.42 -6.54
C ASP A 33 4.04 -9.53 -5.14
N PHE A 34 3.35 -8.98 -4.13
CA PHE A 34 3.87 -8.85 -2.77
C PHE A 34 3.00 -9.61 -1.77
N LEU A 35 3.63 -10.42 -0.92
CA LEU A 35 2.90 -11.20 0.07
C LEU A 35 2.42 -10.37 1.26
N LYS A 36 3.22 -9.38 1.70
CA LYS A 36 3.03 -8.66 2.95
C LYS A 36 3.49 -7.21 2.86
N LEU A 37 2.77 -6.30 3.51
CA LEU A 37 3.20 -4.93 3.80
C LEU A 37 3.12 -4.68 5.30
N ALA A 38 4.22 -4.26 5.92
CA ALA A 38 4.22 -3.79 7.30
C ALA A 38 4.17 -2.25 7.33
N VAL A 39 3.23 -1.70 8.09
CA VAL A 39 3.05 -0.24 8.27
C VAL A 39 3.18 0.08 9.76
N VAL A 40 4.06 1.04 10.06
CA VAL A 40 4.31 1.52 11.43
C VAL A 40 4.24 3.03 11.44
N GLY A 41 3.59 3.59 12.46
CA GLY A 41 3.53 5.03 12.71
C GLY A 41 4.32 5.40 13.97
N GLN A 42 4.02 6.58 14.50
CA GLN A 42 4.49 6.99 15.82
C GLN A 42 3.98 6.04 16.91
N GLU A 43 4.66 6.02 18.06
CA GLU A 43 4.25 5.19 19.20
C GLU A 43 2.75 5.35 19.52
N ASN A 44 2.10 4.23 19.80
CA ASN A 44 0.67 4.14 20.12
C ASN A 44 -0.30 4.58 19.00
N THR A 45 0.18 4.79 17.77
CA THR A 45 -0.71 5.05 16.63
C THR A 45 -0.95 3.77 15.82
N SER A 46 -2.21 3.37 15.74
CA SER A 46 -2.64 2.36 14.77
C SER A 46 -2.69 3.01 13.39
N VAL A 47 -1.72 2.72 12.53
CA VAL A 47 -1.71 3.23 11.16
C VAL A 47 -2.12 2.10 10.22
N LEU A 48 -3.35 2.21 9.71
CA LEU A 48 -3.81 1.43 8.56
C LEU A 48 -3.62 2.26 7.29
N PRO A 49 -3.41 1.62 6.12
CA PRO A 49 -3.28 2.35 4.88
C PRO A 49 -4.48 3.23 4.59
N CYS A 50 -4.24 4.44 4.07
CA CYS A 50 -5.32 5.33 3.65
C CYS A 50 -6.00 4.80 2.39
N GLY A 51 -7.19 5.33 2.04
CA GLY A 51 -7.96 4.86 0.88
C GLY A 51 -7.16 4.87 -0.44
N ALA A 52 -6.36 5.92 -0.67
CA ALA A 52 -5.49 6.00 -1.83
C ALA A 52 -4.43 4.88 -1.86
N CYS A 53 -3.78 4.60 -0.73
CA CYS A 53 -2.81 3.50 -0.63
C CYS A 53 -3.49 2.15 -0.87
N ARG A 54 -4.67 1.91 -0.30
CA ARG A 54 -5.42 0.67 -0.50
C ARG A 54 -5.73 0.44 -1.97
N GLN A 55 -6.19 1.49 -2.66
CA GLN A 55 -6.54 1.40 -4.07
C GLN A 55 -5.31 1.15 -4.96
N VAL A 56 -4.18 1.80 -4.68
CA VAL A 56 -2.93 1.53 -5.44
C VAL A 56 -2.43 0.11 -5.15
N LEU A 57 -2.41 -0.34 -3.89
CA LEU A 57 -2.07 -1.72 -3.54
C LEU A 57 -2.97 -2.72 -4.29
N PHE A 58 -4.27 -2.44 -4.37
CA PHE A 58 -5.24 -3.32 -5.04
C PHE A 58 -4.98 -3.47 -6.55
N GLU A 59 -4.33 -2.50 -7.18
CA GLU A 59 -3.95 -2.55 -8.59
C GLU A 59 -2.80 -3.55 -8.84
N PHE A 60 -1.84 -3.64 -7.92
CA PHE A 60 -0.63 -4.46 -8.10
C PHE A 60 -0.71 -5.79 -7.36
N THR A 61 -1.23 -5.79 -6.14
CA THR A 61 -1.16 -6.92 -5.21
C THR A 61 -2.47 -7.03 -4.39
N PRO A 62 -3.59 -7.42 -5.02
CA PRO A 62 -4.91 -7.45 -4.38
C PRO A 62 -5.02 -8.44 -3.21
N ASP A 63 -4.11 -9.41 -3.11
CA ASP A 63 -4.09 -10.45 -2.08
C ASP A 63 -3.07 -10.17 -0.96
N ILE A 64 -2.46 -8.98 -0.94
CA ILE A 64 -1.46 -8.61 0.08
C ILE A 64 -2.05 -8.63 1.50
N THR A 65 -1.26 -9.11 2.46
CA THR A 65 -1.54 -8.98 3.89
C THR A 65 -0.91 -7.72 4.46
N ILE A 66 -1.71 -6.87 5.08
CA ILE A 66 -1.27 -5.65 5.79
C ILE A 66 -1.02 -5.99 7.25
N ILE A 67 0.17 -5.69 7.74
CA ILE A 67 0.60 -5.89 9.12
C ILE A 67 0.81 -4.52 9.75
N THR A 68 0.25 -4.30 10.94
CA THR A 68 0.39 -3.04 11.69
C THR A 68 0.48 -3.31 13.19
N LEU A 69 0.92 -2.32 13.95
CA LEU A 69 0.87 -2.34 15.41
C LEU A 69 -0.37 -1.60 15.90
N GLN A 70 -1.18 -2.27 16.71
CA GLN A 70 -2.31 -1.67 17.42
C GLN A 70 -2.20 -2.00 18.90
N ASN A 71 -2.09 -0.99 19.77
CA ASN A 71 -1.93 -1.17 21.22
C ASN A 71 -0.78 -2.12 21.58
N ASN A 72 0.40 -1.91 20.97
CA ASN A 72 1.59 -2.78 21.11
C ASN A 72 1.37 -4.26 20.76
N ARG A 73 0.33 -4.56 19.98
CA ARG A 73 0.07 -5.89 19.44
C ARG A 73 0.13 -5.86 17.93
N ILE A 74 0.80 -6.86 17.36
CA ILE A 74 0.80 -7.06 15.92
C ILE A 74 -0.60 -7.50 15.51
N LYS A 75 -1.17 -6.80 14.53
CA LYS A 75 -2.40 -7.20 13.86
C LYS A 75 -2.17 -7.29 12.37
N SER A 76 -2.93 -8.17 11.75
CA SER A 76 -2.89 -8.43 10.32
C SER A 76 -4.28 -8.31 9.72
N TYR A 77 -4.36 -7.77 8.51
CA TYR A 77 -5.58 -7.61 7.73
C TYR A 77 -5.29 -7.98 6.28
N SER A 78 -6.21 -8.65 5.60
CA SER A 78 -6.16 -8.73 4.14
C SER A 78 -6.51 -7.37 3.55
N LEU A 79 -5.96 -7.06 2.36
CA LEU A 79 -6.36 -5.86 1.65
C LEU A 79 -7.85 -5.84 1.30
N LYS A 80 -8.45 -7.02 1.06
CA LYS A 80 -9.89 -7.17 0.74
C LYS A 80 -10.80 -6.81 1.91
N GLU A 81 -10.37 -7.03 3.16
CA GLU A 81 -11.08 -6.55 4.35
C GLU A 81 -11.02 -5.02 4.47
N LEU A 82 -9.90 -4.41 4.05
CA LEU A 82 -9.70 -2.97 4.12
C LEU A 82 -10.30 -2.21 2.93
N LEU A 83 -10.47 -2.86 1.78
CA LEU A 83 -11.06 -2.32 0.57
C LEU A 83 -12.02 -3.35 -0.03
N PRO A 84 -13.21 -3.53 0.57
CA PRO A 84 -14.21 -4.44 0.02
C PRO A 84 -14.65 -3.93 -1.35
N GLU A 85 -14.78 -4.86 -2.30
CA GLU A 85 -15.26 -4.59 -3.66
C GLU A 85 -14.49 -3.43 -4.36
N GLY A 86 -13.17 -3.40 -4.15
CA GLY A 86 -12.28 -2.38 -4.70
C GLY A 86 -12.50 -2.13 -6.19
N PHE A 87 -12.48 -0.86 -6.58
CA PHE A 87 -12.73 -0.48 -7.97
C PHE A 87 -11.61 -0.99 -8.88
N ARG A 88 -11.98 -1.54 -10.04
CA ARG A 88 -11.08 -1.72 -11.18
C ARG A 88 -11.72 -1.16 -12.43
N LEU A 89 -10.94 -0.41 -13.20
CA LEU A 89 -11.38 0.03 -14.51
C LEU A 89 -11.47 -1.18 -15.45
N GLN A 90 -12.67 -1.49 -15.93
CA GLN A 90 -12.87 -2.56 -16.91
C GLN A 90 -12.55 -2.02 -18.31
N GLY A 91 -11.38 -2.38 -18.84
CA GLY A 91 -10.96 -2.01 -20.19
C GLY A 91 -9.44 -1.86 -20.35
N LYS A 92 -8.79 -2.91 -20.87
CA LYS A 92 -7.37 -3.02 -21.27
C LYS A 92 -6.31 -2.71 -20.20
N ARG A 93 -5.83 -3.76 -19.52
CA ARG A 93 -4.42 -3.85 -19.14
C ARG A 93 -3.72 -4.72 -20.19
N LYS A 94 -3.06 -4.10 -21.18
CA LYS A 94 -2.00 -4.81 -21.92
C LYS A 94 -0.94 -5.16 -20.88
N LYS A 95 -0.61 -6.45 -20.74
CA LYS A 95 0.60 -6.90 -20.05
C LYS A 95 1.79 -6.46 -20.90
N ASP A 96 2.13 -5.18 -20.88
CA ASP A 96 3.43 -4.74 -21.35
C ASP A 96 4.38 -5.01 -20.17
N LYS A 97 4.89 -6.24 -20.17
CA LYS A 97 6.04 -6.64 -19.37
C LYS A 97 7.21 -5.78 -19.87
N GLY A 98 7.59 -4.77 -19.09
CA GLY A 98 8.94 -4.20 -19.16
C GLY A 98 9.95 -5.21 -18.64
#